data_AF-A0A2A4FJG9-F1
#
_entry.id   AF-A0A2A4FJG9-F1
#
_cell.length_a   1.000
_cell.length_b   1.000
_cell.length_c   1.000
_cell.angle_alpha   90.00
_cell.angle_beta   90.00
_cell.angle_gamma   90.00
#
_symmetry.space_group_name_H-M   'P 1'
#
loop_
_entity.id
_entity.type
_entity.pdbx_description
1 polymer ?
#
loop_
_entity_poly.entity_id
_entity_poly.type
_entity_poly.pdbx_seq_one_letter_code
_entity_poly.pdbx_strand_id
1 'polypeptide(L)'
;MGRAFGESTLRKAAAAGATVVKEEAKFHAPRGPLPHHQGPQKFPIGFGADNIIVAFNEEKSVGGKMATYMVTFAKDAYYLRFYEYGTSQMAARPFFRPAIEATHGLVNTRIDNVIEEELRKAGVIT
;
A
#
# COMPACT_ATOMS: atom_id res chain seq x y z
N MET A 1 -10.95 -21.02 -21.06
CA MET A 1 -11.41 -19.91 -20.19
C MET A 1 -10.60 -19.70 -18.90
N GLY A 2 -9.67 -20.58 -18.47
CA GLY A 2 -9.26 -20.63 -17.05
C GLY A 2 -7.77 -20.49 -16.68
N ARG A 3 -6.98 -19.56 -17.23
CA ARG A 3 -5.66 -19.21 -16.62
C ARG A 3 -5.30 -17.72 -16.67
N ALA A 4 -5.45 -17.07 -17.81
CA ALA A 4 -5.18 -15.64 -17.95
C ALA A 4 -6.18 -14.74 -17.20
N PHE A 5 -7.41 -15.22 -17.03
CA PHE A 5 -8.49 -14.48 -16.36
C PHE A 5 -8.35 -14.42 -14.83
N GLY A 6 -7.76 -15.46 -14.22
CA GLY A 6 -7.54 -15.52 -12.78
C GLY A 6 -6.42 -14.59 -12.33
N GLU A 7 -5.23 -14.74 -12.93
CA GLU A 7 -4.04 -14.06 -12.41
C GLU A 7 -4.08 -12.53 -12.58
N SER A 8 -4.50 -12.04 -13.75
CA SER A 8 -4.65 -10.59 -13.99
C SER A 8 -5.67 -9.96 -13.03
N THR A 9 -6.82 -10.61 -12.85
CA THR A 9 -7.87 -10.15 -11.94
C THR A 9 -7.40 -10.18 -10.48
N LEU A 10 -6.74 -11.25 -10.05
CA LEU A 10 -6.16 -11.37 -8.71
C LEU A 10 -5.13 -10.26 -8.45
N ARG A 11 -4.25 -9.96 -9.42
CA ARG A 11 -3.26 -8.88 -9.29
C ARG A 11 -3.93 -7.52 -9.19
N LYS A 12 -4.92 -7.23 -10.03
CA LYS A 12 -5.67 -5.97 -9.99
C LYS A 12 -6.41 -5.78 -8.67
N ALA A 13 -7.12 -6.82 -8.22
CA ALA A 13 -7.91 -6.77 -7.00
C ALA A 13 -7.01 -6.60 -5.76
N ALA A 14 -5.95 -7.40 -5.64
CA ALA A 14 -4.99 -7.29 -4.53
C ALA A 14 -4.28 -5.92 -4.51
N ALA A 15 -3.87 -5.40 -5.67
CA ALA A 15 -3.28 -4.07 -5.78
C ALA A 15 -4.27 -2.97 -5.37
N ALA A 16 -5.54 -3.09 -5.72
CA ALA A 16 -6.58 -2.14 -5.35
C ALA A 16 -6.84 -2.15 -3.84
N GLY A 17 -6.94 -3.33 -3.21
CA GLY A 17 -7.04 -3.45 -1.76
C GLY A 17 -5.83 -2.85 -1.04
N ALA A 18 -4.61 -3.16 -1.49
CA ALA A 18 -3.39 -2.58 -0.93
C ALA A 18 -3.34 -1.05 -1.09
N THR A 19 -3.89 -0.52 -2.18
CA THR A 19 -3.98 0.94 -2.40
C THR A 19 -4.85 1.62 -1.34
N VAL A 20 -5.93 0.99 -0.86
CA VAL A 20 -6.76 1.56 0.22
C VAL A 20 -5.93 1.78 1.48
N VAL A 21 -5.17 0.76 1.90
CA VAL A 21 -4.28 0.86 3.06
C VAL A 21 -3.18 1.90 2.81
N LYS A 22 -2.64 1.97 1.59
CA LYS A 22 -1.61 2.95 1.20
C LYS A 22 -2.09 4.39 1.37
N GLU A 23 -3.29 4.70 0.89
CA GLU A 23 -3.85 6.06 0.99
C GLU A 23 -4.15 6.44 2.45
N GLU A 24 -4.68 5.52 3.25
CA GLU A 24 -4.89 5.75 4.67
C GLU A 24 -3.56 5.94 5.43
N ALA A 25 -2.57 5.10 5.16
CA ALA A 25 -1.24 5.25 5.74
C ALA A 25 -0.59 6.59 5.34
N LYS A 26 -0.76 7.01 4.07
CA LYS A 26 -0.31 8.32 3.57
C LYS A 26 -1.02 9.49 4.25
N PHE A 27 -2.28 9.33 4.61
CA PHE A 27 -3.01 10.35 5.36
C PHE A 27 -2.39 10.57 6.75
N HIS A 28 -2.14 9.48 7.49
CA HIS A 28 -1.57 9.51 8.84
C HIS A 28 -0.05 9.72 8.91
N ALA A 29 0.65 9.54 7.78
CA ALA A 29 2.09 9.66 7.73
C ALA A 29 2.59 11.04 8.20
N PRO A 30 3.72 11.10 8.92
CA PRO A 30 4.25 12.33 9.46
C PRO A 30 4.64 13.31 8.34
N ARG A 31 4.24 14.57 8.49
CA ARG A 31 4.65 15.69 7.62
C ARG A 31 5.37 16.74 8.45
N GLY A 32 6.64 17.00 8.12
CA GLY A 32 7.41 18.07 8.73
C GLY A 32 6.92 19.45 8.25
N PRO A 33 7.09 20.51 9.06
CA PRO A 33 6.67 21.87 8.66
C PRO A 33 7.59 22.49 7.60
N LEU A 34 8.80 21.95 7.43
CA LEU A 34 9.83 22.47 6.52
C LEU A 34 10.41 21.33 5.67
N PRO A 35 10.95 21.65 4.49
CA PRO A 35 11.77 20.70 3.73
C PRO A 35 12.94 20.19 4.59
N HIS A 36 13.26 18.91 4.49
CA HIS A 36 14.39 18.32 5.20
C HIS A 36 15.52 17.96 4.23
N HIS A 37 16.71 17.77 4.80
CA HIS A 37 17.89 17.38 4.04
C HIS A 37 18.33 15.98 4.49
N GLN A 38 18.87 15.19 3.57
CA GLN A 38 19.64 13.99 3.91
C GLN A 38 20.98 14.09 3.18
N GLY A 39 22.04 14.36 3.95
CA GLY A 39 23.33 14.76 3.37
C GLY A 39 23.18 16.00 2.48
N PRO A 40 23.68 15.99 1.24
CA PRO A 40 23.56 17.13 0.32
C PRO A 40 22.17 17.23 -0.32
N GLN A 41 21.35 16.18 -0.27
CA GLN A 41 20.07 16.14 -0.96
C GLN A 41 18.97 16.81 -0.13
N LYS A 42 18.18 17.66 -0.77
CA LYS A 42 17.00 18.31 -0.18
C LYS A 42 15.73 17.61 -0.64
N PHE A 43 14.83 17.36 0.31
CA PHE A 43 13.55 16.72 0.08
C PHE A 43 12.41 17.69 0.41
N PRO A 44 11.33 17.70 -0.38
CA PRO A 44 10.18 18.56 -0.11
C PRO A 44 9.42 18.14 1.14
N ILE A 45 8.57 19.04 1.64
CA ILE A 45 7.60 18.73 2.70
C ILE A 45 6.72 17.56 2.24
N GLY A 46 6.46 16.61 3.14
CA GLY A 46 5.59 15.47 2.84
C GLY A 46 6.23 14.37 2.00
N PHE A 47 7.51 14.49 1.62
CA PHE A 47 8.22 13.49 0.81
C PHE A 47 8.04 12.06 1.33
N GLY A 48 8.11 11.83 2.64
CA GLY A 48 7.90 10.51 3.22
C GLY A 48 6.50 9.95 2.93
N ALA A 49 5.45 10.72 3.24
CA ALA A 49 4.07 10.34 2.98
C ALA A 49 3.82 10.04 1.48
N ASP A 50 4.40 10.85 0.60
CA ASP A 50 4.28 10.64 -0.85
C ASP A 50 5.06 9.43 -1.38
N ASN A 51 6.02 8.92 -0.59
CA ASN A 51 6.81 7.73 -0.90
C ASN A 51 6.32 6.47 -0.18
N ILE A 52 5.10 6.46 0.34
CA ILE A 52 4.41 5.22 0.70
C ILE A 52 3.90 4.57 -0.59
N ILE A 53 4.31 3.33 -0.82
CA ILE A 53 4.15 2.60 -2.07
C ILE A 53 3.47 1.25 -1.86
N VAL A 54 2.90 0.73 -2.93
CA VAL A 54 2.39 -0.64 -3.03
C VAL A 54 3.36 -1.42 -3.92
N ALA A 55 3.95 -2.48 -3.38
CA ALA A 55 4.92 -3.32 -4.08
C ALA A 55 4.38 -4.75 -4.23
N PHE A 56 4.49 -5.32 -5.43
CA PHE A 56 4.16 -6.72 -5.66
C PHE A 56 5.22 -7.62 -5.01
N ASN A 57 4.78 -8.61 -4.23
CA ASN A 57 5.66 -9.59 -3.61
C ASN A 57 5.50 -10.93 -4.35
N GLU A 58 6.42 -11.18 -5.28
CA GLU A 58 6.42 -12.39 -6.10
C GLU A 58 6.70 -13.65 -5.26
N GLU A 59 7.64 -13.59 -4.31
CA GLU A 59 8.01 -14.72 -3.44
C GLU A 59 6.84 -15.24 -2.60
N LYS A 60 5.95 -14.34 -2.17
CA LYS A 60 4.73 -14.67 -1.42
C LYS A 60 3.51 -14.82 -2.32
N SER A 61 3.65 -14.75 -3.63
CA SER A 61 2.55 -14.96 -4.57
C SER A 61 2.55 -16.40 -5.07
N VAL A 62 1.36 -16.90 -5.43
CA VAL A 62 1.19 -18.22 -6.04
C VAL A 62 0.44 -18.05 -7.34
N GLY A 63 1.12 -18.31 -8.46
CA GLY A 63 0.58 -18.12 -9.81
C GLY A 63 -0.82 -18.72 -9.97
N GLY A 64 -1.74 -17.90 -10.50
CA GLY A 64 -3.15 -18.26 -10.69
C GLY A 64 -3.99 -18.53 -9.43
N LYS A 65 -3.43 -18.38 -8.22
CA LYS A 65 -4.13 -18.63 -6.95
C LYS A 65 -4.12 -17.44 -5.99
N MET A 66 -3.01 -16.74 -5.87
CA MET A 66 -2.82 -15.68 -4.89
C MET A 66 -1.83 -14.64 -5.39
N ALA A 67 -2.22 -13.37 -5.34
CA ALA A 67 -1.34 -12.23 -5.61
C ALA A 67 -1.12 -11.46 -4.31
N THR A 68 0.12 -11.37 -3.87
CA THR A 68 0.48 -10.69 -2.61
C THR A 68 1.10 -9.34 -2.92
N TYR A 69 0.59 -8.30 -2.25
CA TYR A 69 1.13 -6.95 -2.30
C TYR A 69 1.50 -6.48 -0.90
N MET A 70 2.56 -5.68 -0.82
CA MET A 70 3.03 -5.05 0.40
C MET A 70 2.82 -3.55 0.30
N VAL A 71 2.28 -2.96 1.36
CA VAL A 71 2.34 -1.52 1.55
C VAL A 71 3.59 -1.21 2.34
N THR A 72 4.48 -0.41 1.77
CA THR A 72 5.79 -0.09 2.33
C THR A 72 6.20 1.32 1.93
N PHE A 73 7.43 1.73 2.18
CA PHE A 73 7.98 3.00 1.75
C PHE A 73 9.18 2.82 0.82
N ALA A 74 9.40 3.79 -0.07
CA ALA A 74 10.57 3.82 -0.94
C ALA A 74 11.87 3.96 -0.12
N LYS A 75 12.99 3.54 -0.71
CA LYS A 75 14.31 3.54 -0.06
C LYS A 75 14.70 4.91 0.50
N ASP A 76 14.42 5.99 -0.23
CA ASP A 76 14.78 7.36 0.17
C ASP A 76 13.92 7.88 1.34
N ALA A 77 12.83 7.18 1.65
CA ALA A 77 11.95 7.44 2.80
C ALA A 77 12.23 6.50 3.99
N TYR A 78 13.44 5.92 4.09
CA TYR A 78 13.82 4.98 5.16
C TYR A 78 13.53 5.47 6.58
N TYR A 79 13.58 6.78 6.80
CA TYR A 79 13.36 7.41 8.11
C TYR A 79 11.92 7.23 8.62
N LEU A 80 10.96 6.89 7.75
CA LEU A 80 9.60 6.53 8.16
C LEU A 80 9.58 5.32 9.11
N ARG A 81 10.56 4.42 9.02
CA ARG A 81 10.72 3.32 9.98
C ARG A 81 10.90 3.84 11.41
N PHE A 82 11.66 4.91 11.59
CA PHE A 82 11.88 5.50 12.92
C PHE A 82 10.63 6.17 13.46
N TYR A 83 9.80 6.74 12.58
CA TYR A 83 8.49 7.25 12.99
C TYR A 83 7.55 6.12 13.38
N GLU A 84 7.47 5.04 12.59
CA GLU A 84 6.56 3.93 12.89
C GLU A 84 6.86 3.26 14.24
N TYR A 85 8.13 3.00 14.54
CA TYR A 85 8.54 2.20 15.69
C TYR A 85 9.21 2.99 16.83
N GLY A 86 9.54 4.25 16.61
CA GLY A 86 10.32 5.05 17.54
C GLY A 86 11.82 4.71 17.52
N THR A 87 12.57 5.42 18.35
CA THR A 87 14.00 5.23 18.62
C THR A 87 14.25 5.42 20.12
N SER A 88 15.48 5.22 20.59
CA SER A 88 15.85 5.52 21.98
C SER A 88 15.65 6.99 22.38
N GLN A 89 15.57 7.90 21.40
CA GLN A 89 15.46 9.35 21.61
C GLN A 89 14.11 9.93 21.15
N MET A 90 13.22 9.11 20.57
CA MET A 90 11.96 9.56 19.99
C MET A 90 10.87 8.50 20.16
N ALA A 91 9.73 8.88 20.72
CA ALA A 91 8.56 8.00 20.80
C ALA A 91 8.01 7.62 19.42
N ALA A 92 7.44 6.42 19.32
CA ALA A 92 6.75 5.95 18.12
C ALA A 92 5.54 6.82 17.77
N ARG A 93 5.33 7.03 16.48
CA ARG A 93 4.17 7.68 15.85
C ARG A 93 3.67 6.75 14.74
N PRO A 94 2.98 5.65 15.10
CA PRO A 94 2.58 4.64 14.14
C PRO A 94 1.55 5.21 13.17
N PHE A 95 1.69 4.86 11.88
CA PHE A 95 0.79 5.24 10.80
C PHE A 95 0.37 4.04 9.95
N PHE A 96 1.15 2.95 9.90
CA PHE A 96 0.70 1.73 9.21
C PHE A 96 -0.30 0.93 10.04
N ARG A 97 -0.01 0.67 11.31
CA ARG A 97 -0.92 -0.06 12.18
C ARG A 97 -2.33 0.54 12.23
N PRO A 98 -2.51 1.85 12.52
CA PRO A 98 -3.85 2.45 12.52
C PRO A 98 -4.51 2.42 11.14
N ALA A 99 -3.74 2.59 10.06
CA ALA A 99 -4.29 2.53 8.70
C ALA A 99 -4.88 1.14 8.37
N ILE A 100 -4.18 0.06 8.75
CA ILE A 100 -4.67 -1.31 8.56
C ILE A 100 -5.96 -1.54 9.35
N GLU A 101 -6.00 -1.11 10.61
CA GLU A 101 -7.17 -1.29 11.47
C GLU A 101 -8.38 -0.48 10.96
N ALA A 102 -8.17 0.77 10.54
CA ALA A 102 -9.21 1.63 10.01
C ALA A 102 -9.80 1.14 8.68
N THR A 103 -8.99 0.47 7.85
CA THR A 103 -9.39 0.11 6.48
C THR A 103 -9.81 -1.35 6.30
N HIS A 104 -9.77 -2.18 7.36
CA HIS A 104 -10.00 -3.63 7.25
C HIS A 104 -11.25 -4.02 6.45
N GLY A 105 -12.41 -3.39 6.71
CA GLY A 105 -13.64 -3.65 5.96
C GLY A 105 -13.60 -3.11 4.52
N LEU A 106 -13.03 -1.91 4.33
CA LEU A 106 -12.95 -1.23 3.04
C LEU A 106 -12.05 -1.98 2.05
N VAL A 107 -10.99 -2.63 2.53
CA VAL A 107 -10.10 -3.46 1.72
C VAL A 107 -10.88 -4.60 1.06
N ASN A 108 -11.68 -5.34 1.84
CA ASN A 108 -12.47 -6.46 1.32
C ASN A 108 -13.49 -5.97 0.30
N THR A 109 -14.26 -4.93 0.62
CA THR A 109 -15.20 -4.31 -0.32
C THR A 109 -14.52 -3.86 -1.61
N ARG A 110 -13.31 -3.28 -1.52
CA ARG A 110 -12.60 -2.83 -2.72
C ARG A 110 -12.14 -4.00 -3.59
N ILE A 111 -11.66 -5.08 -2.97
CA ILE A 111 -11.27 -6.31 -3.67
C ILE A 111 -12.47 -6.92 -4.40
N ASP A 112 -13.59 -7.08 -3.71
CA ASP A 112 -14.83 -7.65 -4.27
C ASP A 112 -15.31 -6.83 -5.47
N ASN A 113 -15.37 -5.50 -5.33
CA ASN A 113 -15.75 -4.60 -6.42
C ASN A 113 -14.85 -4.75 -7.66
N VAL A 114 -13.52 -4.86 -7.49
CA VAL A 114 -12.62 -5.06 -8.64
C VAL A 114 -12.87 -6.42 -9.29
N ILE A 115 -13.08 -7.46 -8.50
CA ILE A 115 -13.35 -8.80 -9.04
C ILE A 115 -14.65 -8.78 -9.84
N GLU A 116 -15.72 -8.18 -9.30
CA GLU A 116 -17.00 -8.03 -10.00
C GLU A 116 -16.88 -7.21 -11.29
N GLU A 117 -16.17 -6.07 -11.25
CA GLU A 117 -15.91 -5.24 -12.42
C GLU A 117 -15.20 -6.04 -13.53
N GLU A 118 -14.17 -6.82 -13.17
CA GLU A 118 -13.44 -7.63 -14.13
C GLU A 118 -14.30 -8.79 -14.65
N LEU A 119 -15.09 -9.46 -13.79
CA LEU A 119 -16.05 -10.50 -14.20
C LEU A 119 -17.10 -9.97 -15.18
N ARG A 120 -17.63 -8.76 -14.95
CA ARG A 120 -18.57 -8.11 -15.87
C ARG A 120 -17.91 -7.76 -17.20
N LYS A 121 -16.70 -7.20 -17.18
CA LYS A 121 -15.92 -6.91 -18.43
C LYS A 121 -15.68 -8.16 -19.26
N ALA A 122 -15.62 -9.33 -18.62
CA ALA A 122 -15.43 -10.61 -19.28
C ALA A 122 -16.72 -11.28 -19.76
N GLY A 123 -17.88 -10.69 -19.46
CA GLY A 123 -19.19 -11.27 -19.76
C GLY A 123 -19.51 -12.52 -18.96
N VAL A 124 -18.84 -12.73 -17.81
CA VAL A 124 -19.12 -13.88 -16.93
C VAL A 124 -20.37 -13.64 -16.10
N ILE A 125 -20.58 -12.39 -15.68
CA ILE A 125 -21.76 -11.93 -14.95
C ILE A 125 -22.34 -10.70 -15.66
N THR A 126 -23.65 -10.49 -15.49
CA THR A 126 -24.40 -9.38 -16.10
C THR A 126 -24.39 -8.15 -15.21
#